data_AF-A0A919HVG0-F1
#
_entry.id   AF-A0A919HVG0-F1
#
_cell.length_a   1.000
_cell.length_b   1.000
_cell.length_c   1.000
_cell.angle_alpha   90.00
_cell.angle_beta   90.00
_cell.angle_gamma   90.00
#
_symmetry.space_group_name_H-M   'P 1'
#
loop_
_entity.id
_entity.type
_entity.pdbx_description
1 polymer ?
#
loop_
_entity_poly.entity_id
_entity_poly.type
_entity_poly.pdbx_seq_one_letter_code
_entity_poly.pdbx_strand_id
1 'polypeptide(L)'
;MAAGRSGADIAFIACTGDDDIGERIRRQLASDKIDVAPVRAVAGEATGVALIFVNAEGENVIGIHAGANAALSVSRVEAEKSVSPAHRRC
;
A
#
# COMPACT_ATOMS: atom_id res chain seq x y z
N MET A 1 -8.14 -3.93 1.44
CA MET A 1 -8.80 -4.51 2.65
C MET A 1 -10.13 -5.17 2.32
N ALA A 2 -11.10 -4.49 1.66
CA ALA A 2 -12.41 -5.06 1.36
C ALA A 2 -12.35 -6.42 0.62
N ALA A 3 -11.60 -6.51 -0.48
CA ALA A 3 -11.46 -7.76 -1.23
C ALA A 3 -10.85 -8.91 -0.41
N GLY A 4 -9.78 -8.65 0.37
CA GLY A 4 -9.16 -9.66 1.23
C GLY A 4 -10.10 -10.11 2.37
N ARG A 5 -10.86 -9.17 2.96
CA ARG A 5 -11.91 -9.49 3.95
C ARG A 5 -13.05 -10.32 3.35
N SER A 6 -13.35 -10.12 2.08
CA SER A 6 -14.32 -10.93 1.31
C SER A 6 -13.76 -12.29 0.85
N GLY A 7 -12.51 -12.63 1.19
CA GLY A 7 -11.89 -13.91 0.88
C GLY A 7 -11.24 -14.02 -0.50
N ALA A 8 -11.04 -12.91 -1.20
CA ALA A 8 -10.31 -12.91 -2.46
C ALA A 8 -8.81 -13.19 -2.23
N ASP A 9 -8.21 -13.95 -3.14
CA ASP A 9 -6.75 -14.17 -3.21
C ASP A 9 -6.11 -12.94 -3.86
N ILE A 10 -5.60 -12.01 -3.04
CA ILE A 10 -5.06 -10.73 -3.50
C ILE A 10 -3.71 -10.40 -2.88
N ALA A 11 -2.85 -9.81 -3.70
CA ALA A 11 -1.60 -9.17 -3.27
C ALA A 11 -1.67 -7.66 -3.47
N PHE A 12 -0.95 -6.91 -2.64
CA PHE A 12 -0.84 -5.46 -2.78
C PHE A 12 0.60 -5.06 -3.10
N ILE A 13 0.81 -4.46 -4.27
CA ILE A 13 2.10 -3.94 -4.70
C ILE A 13 2.14 -2.46 -4.35
N ALA A 14 3.02 -2.08 -3.43
CA ALA A 14 3.11 -0.70 -2.94
C ALA A 14 4.47 -0.41 -2.30
N CYS A 15 4.72 0.87 -2.01
CA CYS A 15 5.88 1.33 -1.24
C CYS A 15 5.41 2.07 0.01
N THR A 16 5.99 1.73 1.17
CA THR A 16 5.83 2.49 2.42
C THR A 16 7.18 3.08 2.84
N GLY A 17 7.18 4.01 3.78
CA GLY A 17 8.42 4.38 4.45
C GLY A 17 8.95 3.25 5.34
N ASP A 18 10.19 3.37 5.77
CA ASP A 18 10.82 2.58 6.83
C ASP A 18 10.53 3.13 8.23
N ASP A 19 9.28 3.57 8.43
CA ASP A 19 8.78 4.16 9.66
C ASP A 19 7.66 3.33 10.32
N ASP A 20 7.29 3.72 11.54
CA ASP A 20 6.24 3.05 12.32
C ASP A 20 4.87 3.04 11.60
N ILE A 21 4.59 4.07 10.79
CA ILE A 21 3.36 4.17 10.01
C ILE A 21 3.36 3.08 8.93
N GLY A 22 4.46 2.93 8.20
CA GLY A 22 4.64 1.92 7.17
C GLY A 22 4.56 0.50 7.74
N GLU A 23 5.19 0.26 8.89
CA GLU A 23 5.07 -1.01 9.63
C GLU A 23 3.64 -1.30 10.05
N ARG A 24 2.89 -0.29 10.51
CA ARG A 24 1.48 -0.44 10.90
C ARG A 24 0.58 -0.74 9.70
N ILE A 25 0.81 -0.08 8.55
CA ILE A 25 0.08 -0.33 7.31
C ILE A 25 0.30 -1.77 6.83
N ARG A 26 1.56 -2.22 6.77
CA ARG A 26 1.88 -3.61 6.36
C ARG A 26 1.22 -4.64 7.28
N ARG A 27 1.26 -4.43 8.59
CA ARG A 27 0.57 -5.29 9.57
C ARG A 27 -0.95 -5.28 9.38
N GLN A 28 -1.55 -4.12 9.15
CA GLN A 28 -2.99 -4.02 8.92
C GLN A 28 -3.42 -4.77 7.65
N LEU A 29 -2.72 -4.57 6.54
CA LEU A 29 -2.99 -5.28 5.29
C LEU A 29 -2.87 -6.80 5.44
N ALA A 30 -1.83 -7.28 6.12
CA ALA A 30 -1.67 -8.70 6.42
C ALA A 30 -2.83 -9.25 7.28
N SER A 31 -3.28 -8.49 8.30
CA SER A 31 -4.43 -8.87 9.12
C SER A 31 -5.74 -8.95 8.32
N ASP A 32 -5.83 -8.18 7.22
CA ASP A 32 -6.95 -8.18 6.28
C ASP A 32 -6.82 -9.25 5.19
N LYS A 33 -5.94 -10.23 5.38
CA LYS A 33 -5.68 -11.38 4.48
C LYS A 33 -5.22 -10.95 3.08
N ILE A 34 -4.39 -9.93 3.02
CA ILE A 34 -3.76 -9.44 1.79
C ILE A 34 -2.31 -9.86 1.80
N ASP A 35 -1.81 -10.43 0.70
CA ASP A 35 -0.38 -10.68 0.55
C ASP A 35 0.38 -9.35 0.46
N VAL A 36 1.26 -9.15 1.45
CA VAL A 36 2.08 -7.95 1.62
C VAL A 36 3.54 -8.17 1.24
N ALA A 37 3.93 -9.36 0.76
CA ALA A 37 5.28 -9.60 0.26
C ALA A 37 5.72 -8.58 -0.81
N PRO A 38 4.82 -8.08 -1.68
CA PRO A 38 5.15 -7.03 -2.65
C PRO A 38 5.12 -5.59 -2.09
N VAL A 39 4.84 -5.39 -0.80
CA VAL A 39 4.88 -4.07 -0.14
C VAL A 39 6.28 -3.81 0.39
N ARG A 40 6.90 -2.73 -0.08
CA ARG A 40 8.33 -2.47 0.14
C ARG A 40 8.54 -1.24 1.00
N ALA A 41 9.28 -1.38 2.09
CA ALA A 41 9.77 -0.24 2.85
C ALA A 41 10.91 0.43 2.08
N VAL A 42 10.81 1.74 1.89
CA VAL A 42 11.81 2.57 1.21
C VAL A 42 12.62 3.28 2.28
N ALA A 43 13.91 2.95 2.34
CA ALA A 43 14.79 3.47 3.37
C ALA A 43 14.98 4.98 3.23
N GLY A 44 14.85 5.72 4.34
CA GLY A 44 15.03 7.17 4.37
C GLY A 44 13.86 7.99 3.80
N GLU A 45 12.74 7.34 3.47
CA GLU A 45 11.52 8.00 3.01
C GLU A 45 10.41 7.84 4.05
N ALA A 46 9.63 8.91 4.25
CA ALA A 46 8.44 8.81 5.09
C ALA A 46 7.31 8.08 4.35
N THR A 47 6.47 7.36 5.08
CA THR A 47 5.24 6.81 4.53
C THR A 47 4.33 7.95 4.05
N GLY A 48 3.76 7.80 2.85
CA GLY A 48 2.83 8.79 2.30
C GLY A 48 1.60 8.98 3.18
N VAL A 49 1.14 10.22 3.28
CA VAL A 49 0.01 10.61 4.11
C VAL A 49 -0.99 11.46 3.33
N ALA A 50 -2.26 11.32 3.68
CA ALA A 50 -3.31 12.21 3.25
C ALA A 50 -3.89 12.91 4.50
N LEU A 51 -3.83 14.24 4.53
CA LEU A 51 -4.47 15.06 5.53
C LEU A 51 -5.87 15.40 5.04
N ILE A 52 -6.89 14.96 5.78
CA ILE A 52 -8.29 15.19 5.45
C ILE A 52 -8.82 16.27 6.39
N PHE A 53 -9.14 17.43 5.84
CA PHE A 53 -9.78 18.53 6.55
C PHE A 53 -11.26 18.56 6.20
N VAL A 54 -12.13 18.67 7.21
CA VAL A 54 -13.58 18.75 7.02
C VAL A 54 -14.08 20.03 7.70
N ASN A 55 -14.77 20.89 6.97
CA ASN A 55 -15.37 22.10 7.56
C ASN A 55 -16.73 21.80 8.21
N ALA A 56 -17.33 22.82 8.83
CA ALA A 56 -18.60 22.69 9.56
C ALA A 56 -19.76 22.30 8.63
N GLU A 57 -19.65 22.63 7.36
CA GLU A 57 -20.60 22.34 6.29
C GLU A 57 -20.43 20.92 5.71
N GLY A 58 -19.40 20.18 6.14
CA GLY A 58 -19.13 18.81 5.70
C GLY A 58 -18.33 18.71 4.40
N GLU A 59 -17.75 19.81 3.91
CA GLU A 59 -16.86 19.81 2.74
C GLU A 59 -15.48 19.28 3.12
N ASN A 60 -14.92 18.43 2.25
CA ASN A 60 -13.62 17.80 2.44
C ASN A 60 -12.53 18.48 1.59
N VAL A 61 -11.42 18.85 2.22
CA VAL A 61 -10.16 19.22 1.54
C VAL A 61 -9.11 18.18 1.89
N ILE A 62 -8.48 17.59 0.87
CA ILE A 62 -7.49 16.53 1.06
C ILE A 62 -6.12 17.01 0.57
N GLY A 63 -5.18 17.18 1.51
CA GLY A 63 -3.78 17.44 1.21
C GLY A 63 -2.99 16.14 1.16
N ILE A 64 -2.23 15.90 0.10
CA ILE A 64 -1.50 14.64 -0.08
C ILE A 64 0.01 14.90 -0.08
N HIS A 65 0.74 14.14 0.72
CA HIS A 65 2.18 13.97 0.58
C HIS A 65 2.45 12.53 0.16
N ALA A 66 2.99 12.34 -1.05
CA ALA A 66 3.17 11.00 -1.62
C ALA A 66 4.17 10.15 -0.81
N GLY A 67 5.22 10.75 -0.25
CA GLY A 67 6.30 10.06 0.46
C GLY A 67 6.85 8.89 -0.36
N ALA A 68 7.11 7.78 0.31
CA ALA A 68 7.61 6.54 -0.27
C ALA A 68 6.76 5.99 -1.44
N ASN A 69 5.47 6.36 -1.56
CA ASN A 69 4.67 5.91 -2.72
C ASN A 69 5.24 6.41 -4.05
N ALA A 70 5.93 7.56 -4.06
CA ALA A 70 6.58 8.10 -5.25
C ALA A 70 7.75 7.23 -5.75
N ALA A 71 8.29 6.35 -4.90
CA ALA A 71 9.37 5.43 -5.27
C ALA A 71 8.87 4.13 -5.93
N LEU A 72 7.56 3.98 -6.14
CA LEU A 72 7.03 2.86 -6.91
C LEU A 72 7.35 3.04 -8.40
N SER A 73 8.14 2.12 -8.94
CA SER A 73 8.61 2.16 -10.33
C SER A 73 8.08 0.99 -11.16
N VAL A 74 8.11 1.15 -12.48
CA VAL A 74 7.82 0.05 -13.42
C VAL A 74 8.71 -1.16 -13.14
N SER A 75 10.01 -0.94 -12.94
CA SER A 75 10.96 -2.03 -12.64
C SER A 75 10.58 -2.83 -11.39
N ARG A 76 10.02 -2.17 -10.35
CA ARG A 76 9.56 -2.84 -9.14
C ARG A 76 8.31 -3.68 -9.40
N VAL A 77 7.38 -3.20 -10.23
CA VAL A 77 6.18 -3.96 -10.62
C VAL A 77 6.56 -5.19 -11.46
N GLU A 78 7.49 -5.04 -12.41
CA GLU A 78 7.97 -6.14 -13.25
C GLU A 78 8.64 -7.25 -12.42
N ALA A 79 9.39 -6.89 -11.36
CA ALA A 79 10.02 -7.87 -10.47
C ALA A 79 9.00 -8.83 -9.83
N GLU A 80 7.80 -8.33 -9.53
CA GLU A 80 6.74 -9.11 -8.88
C GLU A 80 5.94 -9.99 -9.86
N LYS A 81 6.03 -9.74 -11.19
CA LYS A 81 5.36 -10.58 -12.21
C LYS A 81 5.87 -12.02 -12.23
N SER A 82 7.13 -12.23 -11.87
CA SER A 82 7.74 -13.57 -11.82
C SER A 82 7.38 -14.38 -10.57
N VAL A 83 6.80 -13.72 -9.56
CA VAL A 83 6.60 -14.27 -8.20
C VAL A 83 5.12 -14.47 -7.87
N SER A 84 4.19 -13.75 -8.51
CA SER A 84 2.78 -13.76 -8.11
C SER A 84 2.07 -15.11 -8.37
N PRO A 85 1.39 -15.70 -7.36
CA PRO A 85 0.54 -16.89 -7.53
C PRO A 85 -0.66 -16.65 -8.46
N ALA A 86 -1.10 -15.39 -8.60
CA ALA A 86 -2.27 -15.01 -9.37
C ALA A 86 -2.13 -15.28 -10.88
N HIS A 87 -0.90 -15.36 -11.41
CA HIS A 87 -0.64 -15.67 -12.82
C HIS A 87 -0.45 -17.17 -13.10
N ARG A 88 -0.34 -18.03 -12.07
CA ARG A 88 -0.13 -19.48 -12.25
C ARG A 88 -1.41 -20.28 -12.51
N ARG A 89 -2.57 -19.62 -12.64
CA ARG A 89 -3.89 -20.26 -12.85
C ARG A 89 -4.60 -19.81 -14.14
N CYS A 90 -3.87 -19.30 -15.13
CA CYS A 90 -4.39 -19.10 -16.50
C CYS A 90 -3.57 -19.91 -17.48
#